data_AF-A0A0P6WT51-F1
#
_entry.id   AF-A0A0P6WT51-F1
#
_cell.length_a   1.000
_cell.length_b   1.000
_cell.length_c   1.000
_cell.angle_alpha   90.00
_cell.angle_beta   90.00
_cell.angle_gamma   90.00
#
_symmetry.space_group_name_H-M   'P 1'
#
loop_
_entity.id
_entity.type
_entity.pdbx_description
1 polymer ?
#
loop_
_entity_poly.entity_id
_entity_poly.type
_entity_poly.pdbx_seq_one_letter_code
_entity_poly.pdbx_strand_id
1 'polypeptide(L)'
;MTKFPALFGAATALALTALGGTAQAGEMSDAAIDGYNRRLEDVKADRAGMLREVELMRAAPTKEEVCQHIETMLDYGWDALASLSLMMQSATAYDDQQAYDQAWNANEEMEDQMDRIIELRNKTCR
;
A
#
# COMPACT_ATOMS: atom_id res chain seq x y z
N MET A 1 -5.36 26.66 10.47
CA MET A 1 -4.47 25.52 10.15
C MET A 1 -5.13 24.26 10.67
N THR A 2 -5.79 23.51 9.80
CA THR A 2 -6.35 22.19 10.10
C THR A 2 -5.21 21.24 10.45
N LYS A 3 -5.22 20.68 11.66
CA LYS A 3 -4.26 19.67 12.07
C LYS A 3 -4.66 18.36 11.39
N PHE A 4 -3.97 17.98 10.32
CA PHE A 4 -4.17 16.69 9.68
C PHE A 4 -3.60 15.58 10.56
N PRO A 5 -4.36 14.51 10.85
CA PRO A 5 -3.82 13.36 11.55
C PRO A 5 -2.66 12.76 10.75
N ALA A 6 -1.69 12.16 11.45
CA ALA A 6 -0.61 11.42 10.80
C ALA A 6 -1.20 10.15 10.16
N LEU A 7 -1.49 10.23 8.85
CA LEU A 7 -2.02 9.10 8.08
C LEU A 7 -1.01 7.95 7.99
N PHE A 8 0.28 8.29 7.94
CA PHE A 8 1.39 7.35 7.86
C PHE A 8 2.40 7.68 8.96
N GLY A 9 2.39 6.90 10.03
CA GLY A 9 3.34 7.04 11.13
C GLY A 9 4.69 6.40 10.81
N ALA A 10 5.66 6.52 11.72
CA ALA A 10 6.96 5.85 11.61
C ALA A 10 6.86 4.31 11.43
N ALA A 11 5.73 3.71 11.84
CA ALA A 11 5.43 2.30 11.62
C ALA A 11 5.30 1.94 10.13
N THR A 12 4.71 2.81 9.29
CA THR A 12 4.60 2.59 7.84
C THR A 12 5.97 2.61 7.16
N ALA A 13 6.90 3.43 7.66
CA ALA A 13 8.30 3.45 7.19
C ALA A 13 9.07 2.16 7.54
N LEU A 14 8.75 1.53 8.67
CA LEU A 14 9.29 0.21 9.02
C LEU A 14 8.67 -0.91 8.19
N ALA A 15 7.37 -0.85 7.88
CA ALA A 15 6.72 -1.80 7.00
C ALA A 15 7.25 -1.75 5.55
N LEU A 16 7.62 -0.55 5.06
CA LEU A 16 8.35 -0.37 3.79
C LEU A 16 9.68 -1.15 3.75
N THR A 17 10.31 -1.36 4.91
CA THR A 17 11.54 -2.15 5.03
C THR A 17 11.24 -3.65 5.18
N ALA A 18 10.12 -4.00 5.82
CA ALA A 18 9.69 -5.39 6.04
C ALA A 18 9.31 -6.12 4.74
N LEU A 19 8.81 -5.39 3.74
CA LEU A 19 8.57 -5.87 2.38
C LEU A 19 9.86 -6.17 1.58
N GLY A 20 11.05 -5.97 2.17
CA GLY A 20 12.35 -6.18 1.53
C GLY A 20 12.79 -7.65 1.38
N GLY A 21 11.97 -8.61 1.81
CA GLY A 21 12.22 -10.02 1.58
C GLY A 21 11.94 -10.39 0.11
N THR A 22 12.99 -10.57 -0.70
CA THR A 22 12.84 -11.25 -1.99
C THR A 22 12.34 -12.68 -1.73
N ALA A 23 11.31 -13.13 -2.44
CA ALA A 23 10.87 -14.53 -2.40
C ALA A 23 12.10 -15.45 -2.53
N GLN A 24 12.29 -16.36 -1.59
CA GLN A 24 13.44 -17.25 -1.57
C GLN A 24 13.20 -18.38 -2.56
N ALA A 25 14.23 -18.75 -3.32
CA ALA A 25 14.20 -19.73 -4.41
C ALA A 25 13.94 -21.19 -3.96
N GLY A 26 13.25 -21.40 -2.84
CA GLY A 26 12.97 -22.72 -2.28
C GLY A 26 11.86 -23.46 -3.04
N GLU A 27 10.80 -22.75 -3.47
CA GLU A 27 9.57 -23.41 -3.96
C GLU A 27 8.93 -22.75 -5.21
N MET A 28 9.17 -21.46 -5.44
CA MET A 28 8.69 -20.75 -6.64
C MET A 28 9.62 -20.93 -7.84
N SER A 29 9.06 -21.12 -9.05
CA SER A 29 9.84 -21.05 -10.30
C SER A 29 10.38 -19.63 -10.55
N ASP A 30 11.49 -19.47 -11.28
CA ASP A 30 12.09 -18.16 -11.60
C ASP A 30 11.06 -17.17 -12.20
N ALA A 31 10.20 -17.64 -13.11
CA ALA A 31 9.16 -16.80 -13.72
C ALA A 31 8.11 -16.34 -12.69
N ALA A 32 7.81 -17.18 -11.69
CA ALA A 32 6.91 -16.85 -10.60
C ALA A 32 7.56 -15.87 -9.62
N ILE A 33 8.85 -16.04 -9.32
CA ILE A 33 9.63 -15.10 -8.51
C ILE A 33 9.66 -13.72 -9.21
N ASP A 34 9.90 -13.68 -10.52
CA ASP A 34 9.87 -12.43 -11.30
C ASP A 34 8.48 -11.78 -11.31
N GLY A 35 7.41 -12.59 -11.36
CA GLY A 35 6.03 -12.11 -11.26
C GLY A 35 5.75 -11.51 -9.89
N TYR A 36 6.12 -12.23 -8.82
CA TYR A 36 5.95 -11.80 -7.43
C TYR A 36 6.73 -10.51 -7.14
N ASN A 37 8.00 -10.45 -7.54
CA ASN A 37 8.84 -9.27 -7.34
C ASN A 37 8.34 -8.06 -8.12
N ARG A 38 7.79 -8.24 -9.34
CA ARG A 38 7.14 -7.13 -10.05
C ARG A 38 5.94 -6.58 -9.28
N ARG A 39 5.11 -7.45 -8.71
CA ARG A 39 4.00 -7.00 -7.85
C ARG A 39 4.46 -6.30 -6.59
N LEU A 40 5.55 -6.79 -5.99
CA LEU A 40 6.17 -6.12 -4.85
C LEU A 40 6.63 -4.70 -5.21
N GLU A 41 7.21 -4.50 -6.40
CA GLU A 41 7.58 -3.17 -6.88
C GLU A 41 6.35 -2.30 -7.20
N ASP A 42 5.27 -2.88 -7.75
CA ASP A 42 3.99 -2.18 -7.94
C ASP A 42 3.46 -1.65 -6.58
N VAL A 43 3.40 -2.51 -5.55
CA VAL A 43 2.96 -2.13 -4.19
C VAL A 43 3.83 -1.03 -3.59
N LYS A 44 5.16 -1.08 -3.80
CA LYS A 44 6.07 -0.03 -3.32
C LYS A 44 5.83 1.29 -4.07
N ALA A 45 5.61 1.23 -5.37
CA ALA A 45 5.32 2.41 -6.19
C ALA A 45 4.00 3.05 -5.78
N ASP A 46 2.95 2.26 -5.56
CA ASP A 46 1.64 2.73 -5.10
C ASP A 46 1.75 3.36 -3.71
N ARG A 47 2.43 2.70 -2.76
CA ARG A 47 2.71 3.29 -1.43
C ARG A 47 3.47 4.61 -1.52
N ALA A 48 4.47 4.71 -2.41
CA ALA A 48 5.18 5.97 -2.64
C ALA A 48 4.28 7.06 -3.25
N GLY A 49 3.37 6.67 -4.14
CA GLY A 49 2.31 7.51 -4.69
C GLY A 49 1.43 8.07 -3.58
N MET A 50 0.90 7.21 -2.70
CA MET A 50 0.09 7.63 -1.54
C MET A 50 0.83 8.64 -0.66
N LEU A 51 2.10 8.36 -0.31
CA LEU A 51 2.90 9.27 0.52
C LEU A 51 3.10 10.64 -0.14
N ARG A 52 3.35 10.67 -1.45
CA ARG A 52 3.44 11.92 -2.20
C ARG A 52 2.13 12.69 -2.18
N GLU A 53 1.00 12.02 -2.39
CA GLU A 53 -0.32 12.66 -2.35
C GLU A 53 -0.65 13.25 -0.96
N VAL A 54 -0.16 12.65 0.13
CA VAL A 54 -0.26 13.26 1.47
C VAL A 54 0.47 14.60 1.55
N GLU A 55 1.68 14.66 1.00
CA GLU A 55 2.47 15.90 1.00
C GLU A 55 1.78 16.98 0.18
N LEU A 56 1.24 16.62 -0.99
CA LEU A 56 0.47 17.53 -1.85
C LEU A 56 -0.82 17.99 -1.17
N MET A 57 -1.57 17.08 -0.56
CA MET A 57 -2.77 17.38 0.20
C MET A 57 -2.51 18.37 1.34
N ARG A 58 -1.36 18.29 2.01
CA ARG A 58 -0.98 19.25 3.08
C ARG A 58 -0.69 20.65 2.54
N ALA A 59 -0.21 20.74 1.31
CA ALA A 59 0.08 22.00 0.63
C ALA A 59 -1.13 22.56 -0.15
N ALA A 60 -2.18 21.76 -0.34
CA ALA A 60 -3.36 22.12 -1.12
C ALA A 60 -4.11 23.33 -0.50
N PRO A 61 -4.29 24.42 -1.25
CA PRO A 61 -4.91 25.64 -0.73
C PRO A 61 -6.43 25.56 -0.62
N THR A 62 -7.08 24.66 -1.37
CA THR A 62 -8.54 24.55 -1.38
C THR A 62 -9.04 23.20 -0.88
N LYS A 63 -10.27 23.19 -0.36
CA LYS A 63 -10.99 21.97 0.01
C LYS A 63 -11.12 21.01 -1.17
N GLU A 64 -11.36 21.53 -2.37
CA GLU A 64 -11.54 20.73 -3.58
C GLU A 64 -10.25 19.98 -3.94
N GLU A 65 -9.09 20.66 -3.93
CA GLU A 65 -7.79 20.02 -4.16
C GLU A 65 -7.45 19.01 -3.06
N VAL A 66 -7.73 19.33 -1.78
CA VAL A 66 -7.58 18.35 -0.69
C VAL A 66 -8.38 17.08 -0.99
N CYS A 67 -9.62 17.22 -1.47
CA CYS A 67 -10.46 16.09 -1.80
C CYS A 67 -9.96 15.31 -3.01
N GLN A 68 -9.44 15.98 -4.04
CA GLN A 68 -8.82 15.31 -5.19
C GLN A 68 -7.62 14.45 -4.75
N HIS A 69 -6.73 14.99 -3.93
CA HIS A 69 -5.58 14.23 -3.41
C HIS A 69 -6.03 13.03 -2.55
N ILE A 70 -7.12 13.15 -1.79
CA ILE A 70 -7.67 12.03 -1.03
C ILE A 70 -8.22 10.93 -1.95
N GLU A 71 -8.94 11.27 -3.01
CA GLU A 71 -9.43 10.28 -3.97
C GLU A 71 -8.25 9.60 -4.69
N THR A 72 -7.21 10.35 -5.10
CA THR A 72 -5.99 9.76 -5.68
C THR A 72 -5.26 8.82 -4.71
N MET A 73 -5.20 9.15 -3.40
CA MET A 73 -4.65 8.23 -2.39
C MET A 73 -5.44 6.93 -2.31
N LEU A 74 -6.77 6.99 -2.45
CA LEU A 74 -7.61 5.80 -2.46
C LEU A 74 -7.35 4.93 -3.68
N ASP A 75 -7.19 5.53 -4.86
CA ASP A 75 -6.88 4.79 -6.09
C ASP A 75 -5.56 4.00 -5.93
N TYR A 76 -4.49 4.66 -5.49
CA TYR A 76 -3.22 3.96 -5.20
C TYR A 76 -3.37 2.86 -4.16
N GLY A 77 -4.12 3.10 -3.09
CA GLY A 77 -4.29 2.09 -2.05
C GLY A 77 -5.09 0.88 -2.51
N TRP A 78 -6.10 1.05 -3.37
CA TRP A 78 -6.81 -0.07 -3.99
C TRP A 78 -5.93 -0.87 -4.94
N ASP A 79 -5.09 -0.19 -5.74
CA ASP A 79 -4.13 -0.85 -6.62
C ASP A 79 -3.09 -1.65 -5.83
N ALA A 80 -2.60 -1.10 -4.71
CA ALA A 80 -1.69 -1.80 -3.80
C ALA A 80 -2.36 -3.05 -3.17
N LEU A 81 -3.61 -2.93 -2.70
CA LEU A 81 -4.37 -4.06 -2.14
C LEU A 81 -4.62 -5.17 -3.17
N ALA A 82 -4.90 -4.80 -4.43
CA ALA A 82 -5.04 -5.75 -5.52
C ALA A 82 -3.72 -6.49 -5.80
N SER A 83 -2.60 -5.76 -5.83
CA SER A 83 -1.27 -6.35 -6.03
C SER A 83 -0.87 -7.29 -4.89
N LEU A 84 -1.12 -6.90 -3.63
CA LEU A 84 -0.91 -7.75 -2.45
C LEU A 84 -1.77 -9.02 -2.48
N SER A 85 -3.03 -8.90 -2.91
CA SER A 85 -3.93 -10.04 -3.10
C SER A 85 -3.40 -11.04 -4.14
N LEU A 86 -2.81 -10.55 -5.23
CA LEU A 86 -2.17 -11.38 -6.24
C LEU A 86 -0.85 -12.01 -5.73
N MET A 87 -0.09 -11.28 -4.91
CA MET A 87 1.11 -11.82 -4.25
C MET A 87 0.76 -12.99 -3.33
N MET A 88 -0.27 -12.86 -2.50
CA MET A 88 -0.77 -13.95 -1.64
C MET A 88 -1.19 -15.16 -2.46
N GLN A 89 -1.98 -14.97 -3.53
CA GLN A 89 -2.38 -16.06 -4.44
C GLN A 89 -1.18 -16.76 -5.08
N SER A 90 -0.18 -15.99 -5.51
CA SER A 90 1.05 -16.53 -6.07
C SER A 90 1.80 -17.35 -5.02
N ALA A 91 1.99 -16.83 -3.81
CA ALA A 91 2.67 -17.55 -2.74
C ALA A 91 1.97 -18.88 -2.39
N THR A 92 0.64 -18.86 -2.25
CA THR A 92 -0.17 -20.06 -2.01
C THR A 92 -0.03 -21.09 -3.14
N ALA A 93 0.03 -20.66 -4.40
CA ALA A 93 0.15 -21.58 -5.54
C ALA A 93 1.48 -22.35 -5.58
N TYR A 94 2.48 -21.88 -4.84
CA TYR A 94 3.80 -22.49 -4.73
C TYR A 94 4.13 -22.94 -3.30
N ASP A 95 3.13 -23.01 -2.41
CA ASP A 95 3.27 -23.41 -1.00
C ASP A 95 4.28 -22.56 -0.17
N ASP A 96 4.68 -21.37 -0.66
CA ASP A 96 5.63 -20.47 0.00
C ASP A 96 4.94 -19.69 1.14
N GLN A 97 4.90 -20.30 2.33
CA GLN A 97 4.27 -19.72 3.51
C GLN A 97 4.90 -18.39 3.93
N GLN A 98 6.22 -18.24 3.77
CA GLN A 98 6.91 -17.03 4.19
C GLN A 98 6.53 -15.84 3.30
N ALA A 99 6.47 -16.04 1.98
CA ALA A 99 6.02 -15.01 1.05
C ALA A 99 4.54 -14.67 1.29
N TYR A 100 3.71 -15.68 1.55
CA TYR A 100 2.30 -15.49 1.89
C TYR A 100 2.14 -14.61 3.14
N ASP A 101 2.80 -14.96 4.24
CA ASP A 101 2.69 -14.23 5.51
C ASP A 101 3.15 -12.78 5.36
N GLN A 102 4.20 -12.52 4.57
CA GLN A 102 4.65 -11.15 4.29
C GLN A 102 3.61 -10.34 3.52
N ALA A 103 3.05 -10.92 2.45
CA ALA A 103 2.02 -10.26 1.66
C ALA A 103 0.72 -10.05 2.47
N TRP A 104 0.33 -11.01 3.29
CA TRP A 104 -0.81 -10.94 4.20
C TRP A 104 -0.67 -9.80 5.21
N ASN A 105 0.44 -9.76 5.97
CA ASN A 105 0.67 -8.71 6.96
C ASN A 105 0.68 -7.31 6.32
N ALA A 106 1.24 -7.18 5.12
CA ALA A 106 1.24 -5.93 4.38
C ALA A 106 -0.15 -5.56 3.83
N ASN A 107 -0.99 -6.54 3.53
CA ASN A 107 -2.38 -6.36 3.12
C ASN A 107 -3.22 -5.82 4.28
N GLU A 108 -3.16 -6.46 5.45
CA GLU A 108 -3.87 -6.00 6.66
C GLU A 108 -3.48 -4.56 7.03
N GLU A 109 -2.18 -4.23 6.99
CA GLU A 109 -1.72 -2.86 7.25
C GLU A 109 -2.27 -1.85 6.23
N MET A 110 -2.37 -2.25 4.96
CA MET A 110 -2.89 -1.39 3.90
C MET A 110 -4.42 -1.22 4.04
N GLU A 111 -5.17 -2.27 4.39
CA GLU A 111 -6.61 -2.17 4.66
C GLU A 111 -6.88 -1.19 5.81
N ASP A 112 -6.14 -1.29 6.91
CA ASP A 112 -6.20 -0.36 8.03
C ASP A 112 -5.89 1.09 7.62
N GLN A 113 -4.94 1.29 6.70
CA GLN A 113 -4.61 2.63 6.17
C GLN A 113 -5.72 3.15 5.27
N MET A 114 -6.30 2.30 4.43
CA MET A 114 -7.39 2.65 3.53
C MET A 114 -8.64 3.07 4.29
N ASP A 115 -9.00 2.36 5.36
CA ASP A 115 -10.12 2.74 6.22
C ASP A 115 -9.95 4.14 6.80
N ARG A 116 -8.73 4.52 7.20
CA ARG A 116 -8.43 5.86 7.71
C ARG A 116 -8.52 6.93 6.62
N ILE A 117 -8.09 6.61 5.40
CA ILE A 117 -8.20 7.53 4.26
C ILE A 117 -9.68 7.71 3.87
N ILE A 118 -10.47 6.64 3.87
CA ILE A 118 -11.92 6.67 3.64
C ILE A 118 -12.61 7.52 4.72
N GLU A 119 -12.24 7.34 5.99
CA GLU A 119 -12.78 8.15 7.07
C GLU A 119 -12.42 9.63 6.91
N LEU A 120 -11.17 9.94 6.57
CA LEU A 120 -10.73 11.30 6.28
C LEU A 120 -11.50 11.91 5.12
N ARG A 121 -11.67 11.16 4.03
CA ARG A 121 -12.47 11.54 2.87
C ARG A 121 -13.90 11.86 3.27
N ASN A 122 -14.55 10.97 4.02
CA ASN A 122 -15.94 11.17 4.45
C ASN A 122 -16.08 12.40 5.36
N LYS A 123 -15.10 12.70 6.21
CA LYS A 123 -15.12 13.89 7.08
C LYS A 123 -14.81 15.19 6.35
N THR A 124 -13.98 15.12 5.31
CA THR A 124 -13.47 16.31 4.63
C THR A 124 -14.32 16.62 3.41
N CYS A 125 -14.70 15.63 2.62
CA CYS A 125 -15.22 15.80 1.26
C CYS A 125 -16.73 15.54 1.12
N ARG A 126 -17.34 14.93 2.14
CA ARG A 126 -18.79 14.72 2.23
C ARG A 126 -19.37 15.54 3.36
#